data_AF-A0A1F0BS12-F1
#
_entry.id   AF-A0A1F0BS12-F1
#
_cell.length_a   1.000
_cell.length_b   1.000
_cell.length_c   1.000
_cell.angle_alpha   90.00
_cell.angle_beta   90.00
_cell.angle_gamma   90.00
#
_symmetry.space_group_name_H-M   'P 1'
#
loop_
_entity.id
_entity.type
_entity.pdbx_description
1 polymer ?
#
loop_
_entity_poly.entity_id
_entity_poly.type
_entity_poly.pdbx_seq_one_letter_code
_entity_poly.pdbx_strand_id
1 'polypeptide(L)' 'MNNLQIIAVGTVVSVALIESLMMNIKLKMAMRAKKKIQFQAPQVEKGFIDFKTGRRVDIDPVTRKETFVD' A
#
# COMPACT_ATOMS: atom_id res chain seq x y z
N MET A 1 51.71 8.69 5.13
CA MET A 1 50.73 7.59 5.03
C MET A 1 49.50 7.77 5.92
N ASN A 2 49.65 8.20 7.18
CA ASN A 2 48.54 8.27 8.14
C ASN A 2 47.34 9.12 7.69
N ASN A 3 47.59 10.28 7.07
CA ASN A 3 46.53 11.20 6.64
C ASN A 3 45.67 10.64 5.49
N LEU A 4 46.27 9.84 4.60
CA LEU A 4 45.56 9.27 3.45
C LEU A 4 44.61 8.14 3.86
N GLN A 5 45.02 7.31 4.84
CA GLN A 5 44.17 6.24 5.36
C GLN A 5 42.96 6.78 6.10
N ILE A 6 43.12 7.87 6.88
CA ILE A 6 41.99 8.51 7.57
C ILE A 6 40.96 9.03 6.56
N ILE A 7 41.40 9.69 5.50
CA ILE A 7 40.51 10.16 4.43
C ILE A 7 39.83 8.97 3.73
N ALA A 8 40.60 7.94 3.36
CA ALA A 8 40.06 6.77 2.69
C ALA A 8 38.98 6.06 3.54
N VAL A 9 39.26 5.83 4.83
CA VAL A 9 38.31 5.21 5.77
C VAL A 9 37.08 6.09 5.94
N GLY A 10 37.24 7.40 6.12
CA GLY A 10 36.11 8.33 6.23
C GLY A 10 35.22 8.31 4.99
N THR A 11 35.82 8.29 3.79
CA THR A 11 35.08 8.28 2.52
C THR A 11 34.26 6.99 2.37
N VAL A 12 34.87 5.83 2.69
CA VAL A 12 34.18 4.52 2.63
C VAL A 12 33.00 4.48 3.61
N VAL A 13 33.20 4.96 4.84
CA VAL A 13 32.12 5.01 5.84
C VAL A 13 30.98 5.93 5.38
N SER A 14 31.30 7.11 4.83
CA SER A 14 30.27 8.03 4.32
C SER A 14 29.45 7.43 3.18
N VAL A 15 30.11 6.78 2.21
CA VAL A 15 29.40 6.13 1.09
C VAL A 15 28.46 5.04 1.60
N ALA A 16 28.95 4.16 2.49
CA ALA A 16 28.13 3.08 3.04
C ALA A 16 26.91 3.60 3.81
N LEU A 17 27.06 4.68 4.58
CA LEU A 17 25.94 5.31 5.30
C LEU A 17 24.91 5.92 4.35
N ILE A 18 25.36 6.58 3.29
CA ILE A 18 24.47 7.18 2.28
C ILE A 18 23.67 6.09 1.56
N GLU A 19 24.33 5.01 1.11
CA GLU A 19 23.66 3.88 0.45
C GLU A 19 22.63 3.23 1.36
N SER A 20 22.99 2.98 2.63
CA SER A 20 22.10 2.43 3.64
C SER A 20 20.87 3.31 3.87
N LEU A 21 21.06 4.64 3.97
CA LEU A 21 19.97 5.59 4.13
C LEU A 21 19.03 5.60 2.93
N MET A 22 19.56 5.64 1.70
CA MET A 22 18.73 5.64 0.49
C MET A 22 17.91 4.36 0.37
N MET A 23 18.49 3.20 0.66
CA MET A 23 17.80 1.92 0.59
C MET A 23 16.66 1.84 1.63
N ASN A 24 16.91 2.33 2.85
CA ASN A 24 15.89 2.38 3.90
C ASN A 24 14.73 3.32 3.53
N ILE A 25 15.01 4.48 2.93
CA ILE A 25 13.97 5.40 2.44
C ILE A 25 13.14 4.73 1.34
N LYS A 26 13.78 4.08 0.36
CA LYS A 26 13.08 3.35 -0.71
C LYS A 26 12.19 2.24 -0.16
N LEU A 27 12.70 1.44 0.78
CA LEU A 27 11.93 0.38 1.45
C LEU A 27 10.71 0.95 2.19
N LYS A 28 10.90 2.05 2.94
CA LYS A 28 9.82 2.73 3.65
C LYS A 28 8.74 3.27 2.69
N MET A 29 9.13 3.81 1.54
CA MET A 29 8.18 4.24 0.50
C MET A 29 7.44 3.06 -0.11
N ALA A 30 8.13 1.96 -0.45
CA ALA A 30 7.52 0.75 -0.98
C ALA A 30 6.51 0.13 0.00
N MET A 31 6.83 0.09 1.29
CA MET A 31 5.90 -0.38 2.33
C MET A 31 4.67 0.53 2.47
N ARG A 32 4.84 1.86 2.40
CA ARG A 32 3.71 2.80 2.40
C ARG A 32 2.82 2.64 1.16
N ALA A 33 3.41 2.42 -0.02
CA ALA A 33 2.66 2.14 -1.24
C ALA A 33 1.86 0.83 -1.12
N LYS A 34 2.46 -0.26 -0.64
CA LYS A 34 1.74 -1.52 -0.37
C LYS A 34 0.60 -1.34 0.63
N LYS A 35 0.81 -0.56 1.70
CA LYS A 35 -0.27 -0.24 2.66
C LYS A 35 -1.41 0.57 2.00
N LYS A 36 -1.09 1.52 1.12
CA LYS A 36 -2.11 2.31 0.40
C LYS A 36 -2.93 1.46 -0.58
N ILE A 37 -2.31 0.47 -1.23
CA ILE A 37 -2.97 -0.47 -2.15
C ILE A 37 -3.85 -1.46 -1.40
N GLN A 38 -3.41 -1.97 -0.24
CA GLN A 38 -4.24 -2.85 0.61
C GLN A 38 -5.45 -2.14 1.24
N PHE A 39 -5.41 -0.81 1.36
CA PHE A 39 -6.51 0.02 1.88
C PHE A 39 -7.45 0.59 0.81
N GLN A 40 -7.25 0.26 -0.46
CA GLN A 40 -8.37 0.32 -1.41
C GLN A 40 -9.24 -0.89 -1.11
N ALA A 41 -10.12 -0.75 -0.12
CA ALA A 41 -11.27 -1.64 0.00
C ALA A 41 -11.90 -1.71 -1.39
N PRO A 42 -12.21 -2.91 -1.92
CA PRO A 42 -12.96 -3.00 -3.16
C PRO A 42 -14.15 -2.06 -2.98
N GLN A 43 -14.31 -1.13 -3.92
CA GLN A 43 -15.54 -0.36 -4.04
C GLN A 43 -16.61 -1.44 -4.20
N VAL A 44 -17.28 -1.79 -3.10
CA VAL A 44 -18.33 -2.80 -3.10
C VAL A 44 -19.32 -2.29 -4.12
N GLU A 45 -19.35 -2.93 -5.29
CA GLU A 45 -20.38 -2.66 -6.29
C GLU A 45 -21.70 -2.85 -5.57
N LYS A 46 -22.38 -1.73 -5.29
CA LYS A 46 -23.68 -1.74 -4.63
C LYS A 46 -24.65 -2.40 -5.61
N GLY A 47 -25.21 -3.53 -5.19
CA GLY A 47 -26.21 -4.28 -5.95
C GLY A 47 -25.76 -5.71 -6.24
N PHE A 48 -26.24 -6.67 -5.46
CA PHE A 48 -26.26 -8.07 -5.86
C PHE A 48 -27.30 -8.24 -6.97
N ILE A 49 -27.05 -9.07 -7.98
CA ILE A 49 -28.05 -9.41 -8.98
C ILE A 49 -28.90 -10.56 -8.42
N ASP A 50 -30.21 -10.34 -8.26
CA ASP A 50 -31.13 -11.43 -7.91
C ASP A 50 -31.22 -12.40 -9.08
N PHE A 51 -30.78 -13.63 -8.85
CA PHE A 51 -30.72 -14.68 -9.87
C PHE A 51 -32.11 -15.12 -10.37
N LYS A 52 -33.18 -14.82 -9.62
CA LYS A 52 -34.56 -15.16 -10.00
C LYS A 52 -35.21 -14.13 -10.91
N THR A 53 -34.90 -12.85 -10.71
CA THR A 53 -35.56 -11.73 -11.42
C THR A 53 -34.63 -10.96 -12.34
N GLY A 54 -33.32 -11.18 -12.25
CA GLY A 54 -32.29 -10.42 -12.98
C GLY A 54 -32.15 -8.97 -12.51
N ARG A 55 -32.85 -8.56 -11.44
CA ARG A 55 -32.84 -7.19 -10.92
C ARG A 55 -31.70 -6.97 -9.93
N ARG A 56 -31.20 -5.74 -9.88
CA ARG A 56 -30.21 -5.33 -8.88
C ARG A 56 -30.90 -5.12 -7.53
N VAL A 57 -30.39 -5.78 -6.51
CA VAL A 57 -30.88 -5.72 -5.14
C VAL A 57 -29.74 -5.21 -4.27
N ASP A 58 -29.98 -4.10 -3.60
CA ASP A 58 -29.10 -3.65 -2.52
C ASP A 58 -29.56 -4.32 -1.22
N ILE A 59 -28.61 -4.90 -0.50
CA ILE A 59 -28.88 -5.59 0.76
C ILE A 59 -28.22 -4.76 1.84
N ASP A 60 -29.02 -4.19 2.73
CA ASP A 60 -28.49 -3.49 3.90
C ASP A 60 -27.70 -4.50 4.77
N PRO A 61 -26.38 -4.32 4.97
CA PRO A 61 -25.55 -5.29 5.66
C PRO A 61 -25.88 -5.41 7.16
N VAL A 62 -26.59 -4.43 7.74
CA VAL A 62 -26.96 -4.41 9.16
C VAL A 62 -28.37 -4.98 9.36
N THR A 63 -29.32 -4.57 8.51
CA THR A 63 -30.72 -4.95 8.68
C THR A 63 -31.13 -6.16 7.82
N ARG A 64 -30.27 -6.58 6.88
CA ARG A 64 -30.54 -7.61 5.86
C ARG A 64 -31.82 -7.35 5.06
N LYS A 65 -32.30 -6.10 5.03
CA LYS A 65 -33.44 -5.73 4.22
C LYS A 65 -32.99 -5.62 2.77
N GLU A 66 -33.75 -6.29 1.91
CA GLU A 66 -33.57 -6.24 0.47
C GLU A 66 -34.32 -5.02 -0.08
N THR A 67 -33.60 -4.12 -0.72
CA THR A 67 -34.18 -3.00 -1.47
C THR A 67 -33.87 -3.18 -2.94
N PHE A 68 -34.91 -3.30 -3.75
CA PHE A 68 -34.76 -3.36 -5.21
C PHE A 68 -34.32 -1.99 -5.71
N VAL A 69 -33.17 -1.96 -6.37
CA VAL A 69 -32.68 -0.77 -7.07
C VAL A 69 -33.08 -0.94 -8.53
N ASP A 70 -34.13 -0.25 -8.94
CA ASP A 70 -34.62 -0.22 -10.33
C ASP A 70 -33.57 0.40 -11.27
#